data_AF-A0A183JS39-F1
#
_entry.id   AF-A0A183JS39-F1
#
_cell.length_a   1.000
_cell.length_b   1.000
_cell.length_c   1.000
_cell.angle_alpha   90.00
_cell.angle_beta   90.00
_cell.angle_gamma   90.00
#
_symmetry.space_group_name_H-M   'P 1'
#
loop_
_entity.id
_entity.type
_entity.pdbx_description
1 polymer ?
#
loop_
_entity_poly.entity_id
_entity_poly.type
_entity_poly.pdbx_seq_one_letter_code
_entity_poly.pdbx_strand_id
1 'polypeptide(L)'
;MEIALVPSTDVGSQYPGLYLFAGGSRLLRPVKNLQCPKDSTGKDVIEWIGTFEQVYLNISVKEEELSERSLIDRSHIEIAPENIFSFVAGLIPYPDFNQSPRNMYQCQMAKQTMGHSCYTWRNRSDAKAYRLFTPQSPLVRTKMI
;
A
#
# COMPACT_ATOMS: atom_id res chain seq x y z
N MET A 1 16.52 -1.77 7.18
CA MET A 1 17.14 -0.55 7.76
C MET A 1 16.46 0.61 7.08
N GLU A 2 16.12 1.69 7.79
CA GLU A 2 15.49 2.88 7.19
C GLU A 2 16.52 4.01 7.24
N ILE A 3 16.65 4.75 6.14
CA ILE A 3 17.69 5.76 5.95
C ILE A 3 17.01 7.09 5.64
N ALA A 4 16.86 7.94 6.65
CA ALA A 4 16.23 9.24 6.46
C ALA A 4 17.30 10.34 6.40
N LEU A 5 17.50 10.90 5.21
CA LEU A 5 18.34 12.08 4.99
C LEU A 5 17.47 13.33 5.06
N VAL A 6 17.66 14.14 6.11
CA VAL A 6 17.04 15.47 6.22
C VAL A 6 18.03 16.51 5.71
N PRO A 7 17.82 17.12 4.53
CA PRO A 7 18.71 18.13 3.99
C PRO A 7 18.65 19.42 4.82
N SER A 8 19.77 20.13 4.89
CA SER A 8 19.80 21.47 5.47
C SER A 8 19.04 22.45 4.59
N THR A 9 18.15 23.23 5.20
CA THR A 9 17.42 24.31 4.52
C THR A 9 17.72 25.65 5.17
N ASP A 10 17.70 26.72 4.37
CA ASP A 10 17.94 28.09 4.86
C ASP A 10 16.75 28.67 5.65
N VAL A 11 15.60 27.99 5.61
CA VAL A 11 14.40 28.32 6.39
C VAL A 11 14.28 27.43 7.63
N GLY A 12 13.56 27.90 8.66
CA GLY A 12 13.26 27.11 9.86
C GLY A 12 12.42 25.87 9.53
N SER A 13 13.08 24.74 9.33
CA SER A 13 12.47 23.45 9.03
C SER A 13 12.93 22.37 10.02
N GLN A 14 12.71 21.09 9.69
CA GLN A 14 13.15 19.97 10.51
C GLN A 14 14.68 19.96 10.67
N TYR A 15 15.16 19.58 11.85
CA TYR A 15 16.59 19.60 12.15
C TYR A 15 17.36 18.68 11.18
N PRO A 16 18.34 19.21 10.43
CA PRO A 16 19.05 18.44 9.41
C PRO A 16 19.92 17.37 10.03
N GLY A 17 20.05 16.25 9.33
CA GLY A 17 20.80 15.11 9.81
C GLY A 17 20.53 13.85 9.02
N LEU A 18 21.40 12.86 9.21
CA LEU A 18 21.22 11.51 8.71
C LEU A 18 20.73 10.63 9.86
N TYR A 19 19.46 10.22 9.79
CA TYR A 19 18.84 9.38 10.80
C TYR A 19 18.77 7.94 10.29
N LEU A 20 19.43 7.03 11.00
CA LEU A 20 19.47 5.61 10.65
C LEU A 20 18.66 4.81 11.68
N PHE A 21 17.61 4.15 11.23
CA PHE A 21 16.77 3.33 12.11
C PHE A 21 16.95 1.85 11.79
N ALA A 22 17.27 1.07 12.83
CA ALA A 22 17.42 -0.39 12.77
C ALA A 22 16.49 -1.15 13.73
N GLY A 23 15.74 -0.44 14.59
CA GLY A 23 14.87 -1.06 15.60
C GLY A 23 13.64 -1.80 15.05
N GLY A 24 12.90 -2.46 15.94
CA GLY A 24 11.61 -3.12 15.64
C GLY A 24 10.43 -2.14 15.58
N SER A 25 9.23 -2.67 15.27
CA SER A 25 7.94 -1.95 15.30
C SER A 25 7.84 -0.73 14.36
N ARG A 26 8.48 -0.79 13.19
CA ARG A 26 8.41 0.25 12.16
C ARG A 26 7.40 -0.09 11.07
N LEU A 27 6.78 0.94 10.52
CA LEU A 27 5.95 0.84 9.33
C LEU A 27 6.86 0.92 8.11
N LEU A 28 6.91 -0.16 7.34
CA LEU A 28 7.68 -0.27 6.11
C LEU A 28 6.74 -0.63 4.96
N ARG A 29 7.04 -0.12 3.77
CA ARG A 29 6.35 -0.50 2.54
C ARG A 29 7.34 -0.76 1.40
N PRO A 30 7.05 -1.70 0.49
CA PRO A 30 7.92 -2.01 -0.62
C PRO A 30 7.69 -1.05 -1.80
N VAL A 31 8.77 -0.57 -2.42
CA VAL A 31 8.77 0.19 -3.67
C VAL A 31 9.91 -0.30 -4.57
N LYS A 32 9.88 0.03 -5.87
CA LYS A 32 10.98 -0.28 -6.78
C LYS A 32 11.99 0.86 -6.82
N ASN A 33 13.27 0.54 -6.67
CA ASN A 33 14.36 1.50 -6.83
C ASN A 33 14.77 1.58 -8.31
N LEU A 34 14.86 2.80 -8.85
CA LEU A 34 15.24 3.04 -10.25
C LEU A 34 16.73 3.36 -10.44
N GLN A 35 17.40 3.82 -9.38
CA GLN A 35 18.83 4.13 -9.39
C GLN A 35 19.68 2.86 -9.47
N CYS A 36 19.24 1.79 -8.81
CA CYS A 36 19.80 0.45 -8.90
C CYS A 36 18.76 -0.52 -9.45
N PRO A 37 18.50 -0.52 -10.77
CA PRO A 37 17.31 -1.16 -11.34
C PRO A 37 17.37 -2.68 -11.33
N LYS A 38 18.55 -3.30 -11.28
CA LYS A 38 18.71 -4.75 -11.34
C LYS A 38 19.66 -5.25 -10.27
N ASP A 39 19.21 -6.26 -9.54
CA ASP A 39 20.07 -7.03 -8.65
C ASP A 39 21.07 -7.86 -9.48
N SER A 40 22.07 -8.42 -8.81
CA SER A 40 23.05 -9.40 -9.34
C SER A 40 22.40 -10.58 -10.09
N THR A 41 21.12 -10.87 -9.79
CA THR A 41 20.32 -11.93 -10.41
C THR A 41 19.45 -11.45 -11.58
N GLY A 42 19.49 -10.17 -11.94
CA GLY A 42 18.74 -9.57 -13.06
C GLY A 42 17.29 -9.22 -12.75
N LYS A 43 16.84 -9.31 -11.49
CA LYS A 43 15.49 -8.93 -11.05
C LYS A 43 15.44 -7.46 -10.59
N ASP A 44 14.27 -6.84 -10.71
CA ASP A 44 13.99 -5.52 -10.14
C ASP A 44 14.28 -5.50 -8.64
N VAL A 45 15.04 -4.50 -8.20
CA VAL A 45 15.37 -4.33 -6.78
C VAL A 45 14.16 -3.69 -6.07
N ILE A 46 13.59 -4.44 -5.13
CA ILE A 46 12.53 -3.94 -4.25
C ILE A 46 13.19 -3.42 -2.97
N GLU A 47 12.96 -2.14 -2.71
CA GLU A 47 13.44 -1.46 -1.52
C GLU A 47 12.30 -1.28 -0.51
N TRP A 48 12.61 -1.44 0.77
CA TRP A 48 11.67 -1.27 1.87
C TRP A 48 11.86 0.08 2.51
N ILE A 49 10.92 0.98 2.29
CA ILE A 49 10.99 2.37 2.73
C ILE A 49 10.11 2.57 3.94
N GLY A 50 10.59 3.35 4.90
CA GLY A 50 9.83 3.75 6.07
C GLY A 50 9.07 5.05 5.89
N THR A 51 8.18 5.35 6.84
CA THR A 51 7.32 6.54 6.77
C THR A 51 8.10 7.84 6.89
N PHE A 52 9.25 7.84 7.57
CA PHE A 52 10.01 9.07 7.79
C PHE A 52 10.90 9.40 6.59
N GLU A 53 11.55 8.37 6.04
CA GLU A 53 12.31 8.49 4.79
C GLU A 53 11.45 8.93 3.60
N GLN A 54 10.21 8.44 3.51
CA GLN A 54 9.27 8.76 2.42
C GLN A 54 9.01 10.27 2.24
N VAL A 55 9.15 11.09 3.29
CA VAL A 55 8.90 12.55 3.21
C VAL A 55 9.90 13.25 2.29
N TYR A 56 11.14 12.75 2.21
CA TYR A 56 12.22 13.35 1.44
C TYR A 56 12.49 12.62 0.11
N LEU A 57 11.71 11.58 -0.20
CA LEU A 57 11.87 10.79 -1.42
C LEU A 57 10.82 11.13 -2.47
N ASN A 58 11.28 11.20 -3.72
CA ASN A 58 10.43 11.38 -4.89
C ASN A 58 10.04 10.02 -5.47
N ILE A 59 8.84 9.57 -5.13
CA ILE A 59 8.27 8.29 -5.58
C ILE A 59 7.21 8.58 -6.66
N SER A 60 7.37 8.02 -7.85
CA SER A 60 6.38 8.12 -8.94
C SER A 60 5.35 7.00 -8.84
N VAL A 61 4.10 7.28 -9.23
CA VAL A 61 3.00 6.29 -9.15
C VAL A 61 2.89 5.49 -10.45
N LYS A 62 3.02 6.18 -11.60
CA LYS A 62 2.97 5.58 -12.94
C LYS A 62 4.26 5.82 -13.71
N GLU A 63 4.50 4.98 -14.71
CA GLU A 63 5.63 5.15 -15.64
C GLU A 63 5.48 6.41 -16.51
N GLU A 64 4.24 6.83 -16.80
CA GLU A 64 3.94 8.07 -17.54
C GLU A 64 4.49 9.31 -16.82
N GLU A 65 4.24 9.42 -15.52
CA GLU A 65 4.76 10.49 -14.65
C GLU A 65 6.29 10.48 -14.56
N LEU A 66 6.91 9.32 -14.79
CA LEU A 66 8.35 9.22 -14.83
C LEU A 66 8.90 10.05 -15.98
N SER A 67 8.31 9.92 -17.17
CA SER A 67 8.79 10.56 -18.41
C SER A 67 8.82 12.08 -18.31
N GLU A 68 7.89 12.67 -17.56
CA GLU A 68 7.74 14.11 -17.37
C GLU A 68 8.75 14.71 -16.38
N ARG A 69 9.32 13.89 -15.48
CA ARG A 69 10.27 14.35 -14.46
C ARG A 69 11.71 14.35 -14.94
N SER A 70 12.51 15.28 -14.42
CA SER A 70 13.97 15.31 -14.60
C SER A 70 14.63 14.02 -14.12
N LEU A 71 15.69 13.57 -14.82
CA LEU A 71 16.42 12.33 -14.50
C LEU A 71 16.96 12.31 -13.06
N ILE A 72 17.30 13.47 -12.50
CA ILE A 72 17.86 13.62 -11.15
C ILE A 72 16.81 13.31 -10.06
N ASP A 73 15.53 13.58 -10.34
CA ASP A 73 14.45 13.43 -9.37
C ASP A 73 13.79 12.04 -9.42
N ARG A 74 14.18 11.19 -10.38
CA ARG A 74 13.66 9.82 -10.55
C ARG A 74 14.38 8.87 -9.60
N SER A 75 13.90 8.78 -8.36
CA SER A 75 14.48 7.85 -7.37
C SER A 75 13.78 6.49 -7.33
N HIS A 76 12.45 6.49 -7.18
CA HIS A 76 11.65 5.29 -6.94
C HIS A 76 10.35 5.31 -7.73
N ILE A 77 9.77 4.13 -7.93
CA ILE A 77 8.43 3.95 -8.51
C ILE A 77 7.62 2.95 -7.69
N GLU A 78 6.31 3.19 -7.60
CA GLU A 78 5.37 2.24 -7.00
C GLU A 78 5.35 0.92 -7.76
N ILE A 79 5.21 -0.19 -7.03
CA ILE A 79 5.05 -1.52 -7.66
C ILE A 79 3.72 -1.60 -8.41
N ALA A 80 2.67 -1.07 -7.78
CA ALA A 80 1.32 -1.01 -8.30
C ALA A 80 0.58 0.13 -7.56
N PRO A 81 -0.19 0.99 -8.25
CA PRO A 81 -0.88 2.12 -7.63
C PRO A 81 -1.94 1.67 -6.62
N GLU A 82 -2.44 0.44 -6.72
CA GLU A 82 -3.47 -0.10 -5.84
C GLU A 82 -2.96 -0.43 -4.43
N ASN A 83 -1.63 -0.51 -4.24
CA ASN A 83 -1.01 -0.86 -2.95
C ASN A 83 -1.25 0.17 -1.84
N ILE A 84 -1.76 1.35 -2.19
CA ILE A 84 -2.17 2.36 -1.21
C ILE A 84 -3.46 1.96 -0.47
N PHE A 85 -4.27 1.06 -1.04
CA PHE A 85 -5.57 0.71 -0.49
C PHE A 85 -5.45 -0.39 0.56
N SER A 86 -6.32 -0.32 1.57
CA SER A 86 -6.53 -1.44 2.49
C SER A 86 -7.12 -2.64 1.75
N PHE A 87 -7.01 -3.83 2.34
CA PHE A 87 -7.61 -5.04 1.80
C PHE A 87 -9.08 -4.86 1.43
N VAL A 88 -9.90 -4.30 2.33
CA VAL A 88 -11.35 -4.12 2.09
C VAL A 88 -11.62 -3.08 1.01
N ALA A 89 -10.86 -1.97 1.00
CA ALA A 89 -11.02 -0.92 0.00
C ALA A 89 -10.67 -1.42 -1.41
N GLY A 90 -9.65 -2.26 -1.53
CA GLY A 90 -9.25 -2.84 -2.81
C GLY A 90 -10.17 -3.92 -3.36
N LEU A 91 -11.21 -4.34 -2.63
CA LEU A 91 -12.26 -5.22 -3.14
C LEU A 91 -13.38 -4.46 -3.86
N ILE A 92 -13.44 -3.14 -3.72
CA ILE A 92 -14.44 -2.30 -4.38
C ILE A 92 -14.12 -2.25 -5.87
N PRO A 93 -15.03 -2.69 -6.77
CA PRO A 93 -14.80 -2.55 -8.20
C PRO A 93 -14.87 -1.06 -8.58
N TYR A 94 -13.91 -0.60 -9.38
CA TYR A 94 -13.83 0.76 -9.91
C TYR A 94 -14.02 1.86 -8.85
N PRO A 95 -13.20 1.88 -7.78
CA PRO A 95 -13.36 2.82 -6.67
C PRO A 95 -13.14 4.28 -7.10
N ASP A 96 -12.39 4.50 -8.17
CA ASP A 96 -12.10 5.79 -8.81
C ASP A 96 -13.33 6.45 -9.46
N PHE A 97 -14.34 5.65 -9.83
CA PHE A 97 -15.61 6.16 -10.38
C PHE A 97 -16.62 6.53 -9.30
N ASN A 98 -16.30 6.25 -8.03
CA ASN A 98 -17.16 6.53 -6.88
C ASN A 98 -16.64 7.73 -6.10
N GLN A 99 -17.57 8.54 -5.57
CA GLN A 99 -17.19 9.59 -4.63
C GLN A 99 -16.55 8.96 -3.37
N SER A 100 -15.48 9.57 -2.85
CA SER A 100 -14.72 9.02 -1.72
C SER A 100 -15.56 8.65 -0.47
N PRO A 101 -16.65 9.37 -0.09
CA PRO A 101 -17.48 8.96 1.04
C PRO A 101 -18.23 7.63 0.78
N ARG A 102 -18.54 7.30 -0.47
CA ARG A 102 -19.18 6.03 -0.84
C ARG A 102 -18.24 4.85 -0.66
N ASN A 103 -16.97 5.02 -1.04
CA ASN A 103 -15.95 3.99 -0.83
C ASN A 103 -15.72 3.74 0.66
N MET A 104 -15.68 4.81 1.47
CA MET A 104 -15.57 4.70 2.92
C MET A 104 -16.77 3.95 3.54
N TYR A 105 -17.99 4.31 3.12
CA TYR A 105 -19.20 3.64 3.57
C TYR A 105 -19.23 2.16 3.19
N GLN A 106 -18.82 1.81 1.97
CA GLN A 106 -18.75 0.42 1.53
C GLN A 106 -17.78 -0.41 2.38
N CYS A 107 -16.64 0.16 2.77
CA CYS A 107 -15.71 -0.52 3.68
C CYS A 107 -16.36 -0.81 5.05
N GLN A 108 -17.23 0.07 5.53
CA GLN A 108 -17.99 -0.16 6.77
C GLN A 108 -19.02 -1.28 6.59
N MET A 109 -19.80 -1.24 5.51
CA MET A 109 -20.85 -2.24 5.23
C MET A 109 -20.25 -3.63 4.98
N ALA A 110 -19.11 -3.71 4.29
CA ALA A 110 -18.40 -4.97 4.04
C ALA A 110 -17.97 -5.68 5.32
N LYS A 111 -17.68 -4.93 6.40
CA LYS A 111 -17.35 -5.51 7.71
C LYS A 111 -18.57 -6.00 8.49
N GLN A 112 -19.79 -5.60 8.10
CA GLN A 112 -21.03 -5.95 8.77
C GLN A 112 -21.86 -7.00 8.02
N THR A 113 -21.52 -7.28 6.76
CA THR A 113 -22.26 -8.24 5.94
C THR A 113 -22.19 -9.67 6.50
N MET A 114 -23.27 -10.42 6.32
CA MET A 114 -23.27 -11.86 6.62
C MET A 114 -22.61 -12.61 5.46
N GLY A 115 -21.42 -13.15 5.71
CA GLY A 115 -20.68 -13.95 4.74
C GLY A 115 -20.59 -15.42 5.16
N HIS A 116 -19.42 -16.00 4.92
CA HIS A 116 -19.04 -17.30 5.46
C HIS A 116 -17.84 -17.10 6.39
N SER A 117 -18.05 -17.20 7.70
CA SER A 117 -17.01 -16.88 8.69
C SER A 117 -15.93 -17.96 8.79
N CYS A 118 -16.31 -19.24 8.72
CA CYS A 118 -15.37 -20.36 8.80
C CYS A 118 -15.97 -21.65 8.23
N TYR A 119 -15.11 -22.50 7.64
CA TYR A 119 -15.51 -23.81 7.13
C TYR A 119 -15.74 -24.84 8.25
N THR A 120 -15.03 -24.72 9.37
CA THR A 120 -15.06 -25.64 10.52
C THR A 120 -16.12 -25.28 11.56
N TRP A 121 -17.19 -24.56 11.17
CA TRP A 121 -18.22 -24.06 12.08
C TRP A 121 -18.89 -25.16 12.93
N ARG A 122 -18.97 -26.41 12.42
CA ARG A 122 -19.51 -27.56 13.17
C ARG A 122 -18.70 -27.90 14.43
N ASN A 123 -17.42 -27.52 14.45
CA ASN A 123 -16.49 -27.81 15.54
C ASN A 123 -16.27 -26.57 16.43
N ARG A 124 -17.10 -25.53 16.28
CA ARG A 124 -16.99 -24.28 17.04
C ARG A 124 -18.27 -24.04 17.83
N SER A 125 -18.11 -23.45 19.00
CA SER A 125 -19.20 -23.04 19.90
C SER A 125 -19.18 -21.52 20.10
N ASP A 126 -19.11 -20.78 19.00
CA ASP A 126 -19.18 -19.32 19.05
C ASP A 126 -20.59 -18.88 19.50
N ALA A 127 -20.69 -17.91 20.42
CA ALA A 127 -21.97 -17.46 20.98
C ALA A 127 -22.92 -16.87 19.91
N LYS A 128 -22.37 -16.27 18.86
CA LYS A 128 -23.12 -15.72 17.73
C LYS A 128 -22.30 -15.85 16.45
N ALA A 129 -22.85 -16.53 15.46
CA ALA A 129 -22.26 -16.66 14.14
C ALA A 129 -23.33 -16.44 13.07
N TYR A 130 -22.93 -15.79 11.99
CA TYR A 130 -23.79 -15.54 10.83
C TYR A 130 -23.23 -16.25 9.62
N ARG A 131 -24.12 -16.89 8.85
CA ARG A 131 -23.73 -17.64 7.65
C ARG A 131 -24.74 -17.44 6.54
N LEU A 132 -24.25 -17.06 5.37
CA LEU A 132 -25.01 -17.10 4.13
C LEU A 132 -25.03 -18.54 3.57
N PHE A 133 -26.22 -19.04 3.21
CA PHE A 133 -26.38 -20.41 2.68
C PHE A 133 -25.91 -20.55 1.23
N THR A 134 -26.20 -19.55 0.39
CA THR A 134 -25.92 -19.56 -1.05
C THR A 134 -25.04 -18.38 -1.44
N PRO A 135 -23.76 -18.34 -1.02
CA PRO A 135 -22.83 -17.33 -1.49
C PRO A 135 -22.53 -17.53 -2.98
N GLN A 136 -22.41 -16.43 -3.71
CA GLN A 136 -22.00 -16.44 -5.12
C GLN A 136 -20.69 -15.68 -5.26
N SER A 137 -19.91 -16.08 -6.26
CA SER A 137 -18.77 -15.28 -6.70
C SER A 137 -19.27 -14.02 -7.39
N PRO A 138 -18.68 -12.84 -7.13
CA PRO A 138 -18.93 -11.67 -7.96
C PRO A 138 -18.43 -11.92 -9.39
N LEU A 139 -19.16 -11.39 -10.37
CA LEU A 139 -18.78 -11.44 -11.79
C LEU A 139 -17.65 -10.47 -12.11
N VAL A 140 -17.65 -9.28 -11.49
CA VAL A 140 -16.61 -8.26 -11.61
C VAL A 140 -15.70 -8.34 -10.38
N ARG A 141 -14.39 -8.50 -10.59
CA ARG A 141 -13.39 -8.64 -9.52
C ARG A 141 -12.22 -7.69 -9.72
N THR A 142 -11.59 -7.29 -8.62
CA THR A 142 -10.31 -6.57 -8.63
C THR A 142 -9.15 -7.56 -8.62
N LYS A 143 -8.00 -7.16 -9.17
CA LYS A 143 -6.80 -8.01 -9.32
C LYS A 143 -6.18 -8.49 -7.99
N MET A 144 -6.56 -7.88 -6.87
CA MET A 144 -6.12 -8.30 -5.54
C MET A 144 -6.70 -9.65 -5.09
N ILE A 145 -7.67 -10.21 -5.83
CA ILE A 145 -8.23 -11.57 -5.70
C ILE A 145 -8.18 -12.29 -7.05
#